data_AF-A0A1V4APS9-F1
#
_entry.id   AF-A0A1V4APS9-F1
#
_cell.length_a   1.000
_cell.length_b   1.000
_cell.length_c   1.000
_cell.angle_alpha   90.00
_cell.angle_beta   90.00
_cell.angle_gamma   90.00
#
_symmetry.space_group_name_H-M   'P 1'
#
loop_
_entity.id
_entity.type
_entity.pdbx_description
1 polymer ?
#
loop_
_entity_poly.entity_id
_entity_poly.type
_entity_poly.pdbx_seq_one_letter_code
_entity_poly.pdbx_strand_id
1 'polypeptide(L)' 'MEPISLLNDAEKYSGEYVATRSFTDREVICHGNDPVKVLKEARELGIDEPVVFYVPEKGVIQIY' A
#
# COMPACT_ATOMS: atom_id res chain seq x y z
N MET A 1 17.45 8.40 13.94
CA MET A 1 16.43 7.37 13.65
C MET A 1 16.48 7.18 12.14
N GLU A 2 16.83 6.00 11.66
CA GLU A 2 16.85 5.76 10.22
C GLU A 2 15.39 5.64 9.71
N PRO A 3 15.06 6.22 8.55
CA PRO A 3 13.75 6.07 7.97
C PRO A 3 13.51 4.60 7.61
N ILE A 4 12.35 4.09 8.01
CA ILE A 4 11.91 2.74 7.66
C ILE A 4 11.14 2.84 6.34
N SER A 5 11.57 2.07 5.33
CA SER A 5 10.76 1.92 4.12
C SER A 5 9.57 1.00 4.40
N LEU A 6 8.37 1.48 4.04
CA LEU A 6 7.13 0.69 4.09
C LEU A 6 7.05 -0.30 2.93
N LEU A 7 7.75 -0.04 1.82
CA LEU A 7 7.64 -0.82 0.59
C LEU A 7 9.00 -0.89 -0.12
N ASN A 8 9.46 -2.10 -0.44
CA ASN A 8 10.76 -2.29 -1.10
C ASN A 8 10.73 -1.90 -2.59
N ASP A 9 9.61 -2.15 -3.27
CA ASP A 9 9.47 -2.00 -4.73
C ASP A 9 8.45 -0.91 -5.11
N ALA A 10 8.49 0.25 -4.44
CA ALA A 10 7.46 1.29 -4.59
C ALA A 10 7.26 1.78 -6.04
N GLU A 11 8.32 1.79 -6.86
CA GLU A 11 8.25 2.18 -8.28
C GLU A 11 7.26 1.31 -9.08
N LYS A 12 7.02 0.05 -8.69
CA LYS A 12 6.07 -0.85 -9.37
C LYS A 12 4.61 -0.44 -9.20
N TYR A 13 4.30 0.30 -8.14
CA TYR A 13 2.94 0.64 -7.72
C TYR A 13 2.69 2.15 -7.81
N SER A 14 3.54 2.87 -8.54
CA SER A 14 3.43 4.31 -8.74
C SER A 14 2.03 4.69 -9.23
N GLY A 15 1.35 5.55 -8.47
CA GLY A 15 0.01 6.02 -8.81
C GLY A 15 -1.13 5.12 -8.33
N GLU A 16 -0.83 4.09 -7.53
CA GLU A 16 -1.81 3.12 -7.05
C GLU A 16 -1.94 3.10 -5.52
N TYR A 17 -3.05 2.57 -5.06
CA TYR A 17 -3.22 2.11 -3.68
C TYR A 17 -2.71 0.69 -3.55
N VAL A 18 -1.94 0.45 -2.50
CA VAL A 18 -1.44 -0.87 -2.14
C VAL A 18 -2.02 -1.28 -0.79
N ALA A 19 -2.23 -2.58 -0.60
CA ALA A 19 -2.48 -3.17 0.70
C ALA A 19 -1.27 -3.97 1.16
N THR A 20 -0.92 -3.85 2.44
CA THR A 20 -0.03 -4.76 3.15
C THR A 20 -0.76 -5.39 4.34
N ARG A 21 -0.21 -6.46 4.91
CA ARG A 21 -0.82 -7.11 6.08
C ARG A 21 -0.78 -6.25 7.35
N SER A 22 0.23 -5.39 7.46
CA SER A 22 0.47 -4.50 8.60
C SER A 22 1.48 -3.41 8.22
N PHE A 23 1.68 -2.41 9.09
CA PHE A 23 2.74 -1.39 8.89
C PHE A 23 4.17 -1.95 8.92
N THR A 24 4.37 -3.12 9.52
CA THR A 24 5.68 -3.78 9.58
C THR A 24 5.90 -4.76 8.44
N ASP A 25 4.84 -5.11 7.71
CA ASP A 25 4.90 -5.96 6.54
C ASP A 25 5.23 -5.12 5.30
N ARG A 26 6.15 -5.60 4.48
CA ARG A 26 6.64 -4.92 3.27
C ARG A 26 6.20 -5.61 1.99
N GLU A 27 5.42 -6.68 2.10
CA GLU A 27 4.84 -7.40 0.97
C GLU A 27 3.49 -6.80 0.60
N VAL A 28 3.32 -6.46 -0.67
CA VAL A 28 2.03 -6.03 -1.23
C VAL A 28 1.20 -7.27 -1.50
N ILE A 29 0.02 -7.33 -0.88
CA ILE A 29 -0.93 -8.45 -1.07
C ILE A 29 -1.90 -8.21 -2.23
N CYS A 30 -2.28 -6.95 -2.45
CA CYS A 30 -3.09 -6.51 -3.59
C CYS A 30 -2.91 -4.99 -3.81
N HIS A 31 -3.26 -4.52 -5.00
CA HIS A 31 -3.09 -3.12 -5.39
C HIS A 31 -4.10 -2.70 -6.48
N GLY A 32 -4.29 -1.40 -6.65
CA GLY A 32 -5.17 -0.85 -7.68
C GLY A 32 -5.49 0.64 -7.50
N ASN A 33 -6.36 1.17 -8.35
CA ASN A 33 -6.67 2.61 -8.38
C ASN A 33 -7.83 3.06 -7.47
N ASP A 34 -8.51 2.11 -6.81
CA ASP A 34 -9.65 2.37 -5.92
C ASP A 34 -9.34 1.81 -4.52
N PRO A 35 -9.15 2.67 -3.51
CA PRO A 35 -8.75 2.23 -2.16
C PRO A 35 -9.79 1.33 -1.50
N VAL A 36 -11.08 1.51 -1.81
CA VAL A 36 -12.16 0.70 -1.23
C VAL A 36 -12.13 -0.72 -1.79
N LYS A 37 -11.84 -0.86 -3.09
CA LYS A 37 -11.69 -2.18 -3.72
C LYS A 37 -10.45 -2.90 -3.20
N VAL A 38 -9.33 -2.20 -3.10
CA VAL A 38 -8.08 -2.75 -2.55
C VAL A 38 -8.27 -3.24 -1.11
N LEU A 39 -8.92 -2.44 -0.26
CA LEU A 39 -9.27 -2.85 1.11
C LEU A 39 -10.16 -4.09 1.14
N LYS A 40 -11.18 -4.13 0.27
CA LYS A 40 -12.12 -5.25 0.20
C LYS A 40 -11.40 -6.53 -0.22
N GLU A 41 -10.60 -6.47 -1.28
CA GLU A 41 -9.81 -7.60 -1.78
C GLU A 41 -8.85 -8.14 -0.72
N ALA A 42 -8.15 -7.26 0.00
CA ALA A 42 -7.27 -7.66 1.09
C ALA A 42 -8.01 -8.44 2.20
N ARG A 43 -9.25 -8.03 2.54
CA ARG A 43 -10.09 -8.75 3.50
C ARG A 43 -10.62 -10.08 2.96
N GLU A 44 -10.96 -10.14 1.68
CA GLU A 44 -11.36 -11.39 1.01
C GLU A 44 -10.23 -12.42 0.98
N LEU A 45 -8.97 -11.97 1.02
CA LEU A 45 -7.78 -12.81 1.19
C LEU A 45 -7.53 -13.26 2.64
N GLY A 46 -8.41 -12.91 3.59
CA GLY A 46 -8.33 -13.35 4.99
C GLY A 46 -7.40 -12.49 5.86
N ILE A 47 -7.08 -11.27 5.44
CA ILE A 47 -6.36 -10.30 6.28
C ILE A 47 -7.38 -9.47 7.07
N ASP A 48 -7.37 -9.58 8.40
CA ASP A 48 -8.32 -8.89 9.28
C ASP A 48 -8.13 -7.36 9.27
N GLU A 49 -6.88 -6.91 9.41
CA GLU A 49 -6.52 -5.49 9.55
C GLU A 49 -5.47 -5.05 8.51
N PRO A 50 -5.79 -5.09 7.21
CA PRO A 50 -4.85 -4.68 6.17
C PRO A 50 -4.61 -3.17 6.24
N VAL A 51 -3.38 -2.75 5.94
CA VAL A 51 -3.00 -1.35 5.83
C VAL A 51 -3.05 -0.96 4.37
N VAL A 52 -3.88 0.03 4.03
CA VAL A 52 -4.02 0.54 2.66
C VAL A 52 -3.46 1.96 2.60
N PHE A 53 -2.55 2.20 1.66
CA PHE A 53 -1.96 3.51 1.44
C PHE A 53 -1.67 3.74 -0.04
N TYR A 54 -1.62 5.01 -0.43
CA TYR A 54 -1.31 5.42 -1.80
C TYR A 54 0.21 5.52 -1.98
N VAL A 55 0.68 5.11 -3.16
CA VAL A 55 2.06 5.29 -3.59
C VAL A 55 2.09 6.45 -4.59
N PRO A 56 2.59 7.63 -4.21
CA PRO A 56 2.59 8.78 -5.09
C PRO A 56 3.48 8.56 -6.31
N GLU A 57 3.05 9.12 -7.43
CA GLU A 57 3.89 9.20 -8.62
C GLU A 57 5.20 9.94 -8.33
N LYS A 58 6.25 9.57 -9.06
CA LYS A 58 7.57 10.16 -8.88
C LYS A 58 7.52 11.68 -8.99
N GLY A 59 8.06 12.36 -7.97
CA GLY A 59 8.10 13.83 -7.92
C GLY A 59 6.82 14.48 -7.39
N VAL A 60 5.82 13.69 -6.99
CA VAL A 60 4.60 14.17 -6.33
C VAL A 60 4.74 14.02 -4.81
N ILE A 61 4.41 15.07 -4.07
CA ILE A 61 4.27 15.01 -2.62
C ILE A 61 2.81 14.73 -2.32
N GLN A 62 2.56 13.66 -1.55
CA GLN A 62 1.27 13.38 -0.98
C GLN A 62 1.23 13.83 0.48
N ILE A 63 0.22 14.62 0.83
CA ILE A 63 -0.06 15.06 2.20
C ILE A 63 -1.50 14.61 2.50
N TYR A 64 -1.69 13.92 3.63
CA TYR A 64 -3.01 13.57 4.15
C TYR A 64 -3.55 14.67 5.07
#